data_AF-B3TCQ4-F1
#
_entry.id   AF-B3TCQ4-F1
#
_cell.length_a   1.000
_cell.length_b   1.000
_cell.length_c   1.000
_cell.angle_alpha   90.00
_cell.angle_beta   90.00
_cell.angle_gamma   90.00
#
_symmetry.space_group_name_H-M   'P 1'
#
loop_
_entity.id
_entity.type
_entity.pdbx_description
1 polymer ?
#
loop_
_entity_poly.entity_id
_entity_poly.type
_entity_poly.pdbx_seq_one_letter_code
_entity_poly.pdbx_strand_id
1 'polypeptide(L)'
;MISHDDKFTLYFRTREKAVLARGEEFNYIKDYPQDLYILYNDTGQTNPLITYDWFPKKVKELGSNYNLPVFPEDYAYYLLSDNKTLIMISGIKSIRSNFKFNLKDNKLEKLPMDNDYKLYISSLLKDCGYKDISDTYKCSYYKPLISENLIN
;
A
#
# COMPACT_ATOMS: atom_id res chain seq x y z
N MET A 1 9.90 -6.37 0.81
CA MET A 1 10.34 -5.30 -0.11
C MET A 1 11.40 -4.48 0.59
N ILE A 2 12.65 -4.55 0.13
CA ILE A 2 13.77 -3.79 0.69
C ILE A 2 13.67 -2.35 0.18
N SER A 3 14.02 -1.37 1.03
CA SER A 3 14.09 0.04 0.62
C SER A 3 15.20 0.26 -0.41
N HIS A 4 15.10 1.33 -1.20
CA HIS A 4 16.10 1.66 -2.23
C HIS A 4 17.47 2.05 -1.64
N ASP A 5 17.52 2.35 -0.34
CA ASP A 5 18.75 2.64 0.40
C ASP A 5 19.13 1.54 1.41
N ASP A 6 18.48 0.37 1.33
CA ASP A 6 18.71 -0.79 2.20
C ASP A 6 18.61 -0.52 3.72
N LYS A 7 18.01 0.58 4.15
CA LYS A 7 17.84 0.92 5.58
C LYS A 7 16.68 0.21 6.23
N PHE A 8 15.67 -0.19 5.46
CA PHE A 8 14.51 -0.89 6.02
C PHE A 8 13.91 -1.88 5.03
N THR A 9 13.11 -2.80 5.58
CA THR A 9 12.36 -3.80 4.83
C THR A 9 10.89 -3.72 5.19
N LEU A 10 10.03 -3.59 4.18
CA LEU A 10 8.59 -3.68 4.31
C LEU A 10 8.11 -5.10 4.04
N TYR A 11 7.22 -5.61 4.89
CA TYR A 11 6.67 -6.96 4.76
C TYR A 11 5.30 -7.08 5.42
N PHE A 12 4.53 -8.06 4.98
CA PHE A 12 3.25 -8.42 5.60
C PHE A 12 3.48 -9.41 6.73
N ARG A 13 2.79 -9.21 7.84
CA ARG A 13 2.79 -10.12 8.98
C ARG A 13 1.38 -10.53 9.33
N THR A 14 1.14 -11.84 9.34
CA THR A 14 -0.13 -12.44 9.74
C THR A 14 -0.43 -12.16 11.21
N ARG A 15 -1.67 -11.77 11.49
CA ARG A 15 -2.23 -11.63 12.83
C ARG A 15 -2.68 -12.99 13.36
N GLU A 16 -2.62 -13.18 14.67
CA GLU A 16 -3.09 -14.40 15.33
C GLU A 16 -4.63 -14.49 15.38
N LYS A 17 -5.32 -13.34 15.31
CA LYS A 17 -6.76 -13.25 15.48
C LYS A 17 -7.45 -13.03 14.14
N ALA A 18 -8.48 -13.83 13.91
CA ALA A 18 -9.41 -13.65 12.80
C ALA A 18 -10.18 -12.34 12.93
N VAL A 19 -10.61 -11.79 11.79
CA VAL A 19 -11.41 -10.56 11.70
C VAL A 19 -12.73 -10.86 11.01
N LEU A 20 -13.85 -10.48 11.64
CA LEU A 20 -15.17 -10.46 11.01
C LEU A 20 -15.36 -9.13 10.28
N ALA A 21 -15.62 -9.21 8.97
CA ALA A 21 -15.81 -8.05 8.11
C ALA A 21 -17.17 -8.09 7.41
N ARG A 22 -17.69 -6.92 7.06
CA ARG A 22 -18.93 -6.77 6.31
C ARG A 22 -18.65 -6.97 4.82
N GLY A 23 -19.36 -7.90 4.19
CA GLY A 23 -19.39 -8.04 2.72
C GLY A 23 -20.65 -7.43 2.11
N GLU A 24 -20.77 -7.53 0.78
CA GLU A 24 -21.93 -7.02 0.04
C GLU A 24 -23.20 -7.81 0.35
N GLU A 25 -23.12 -9.14 0.25
CA GLU A 25 -24.26 -10.04 0.51
C GLU A 25 -24.21 -10.64 1.92
N PHE A 26 -23.02 -11.07 2.36
CA PHE A 26 -22.81 -11.71 3.66
C PHE A 26 -21.57 -11.16 4.36
N ASN A 27 -21.56 -11.20 5.69
CA ASN A 27 -20.32 -10.98 6.45
C ASN A 27 -19.36 -12.15 6.19
N TYR A 28 -18.06 -11.86 6.16
CA TYR A 28 -17.03 -12.87 5.98
C TYR A 28 -16.02 -12.79 7.12
N ILE A 29 -15.40 -13.94 7.41
CA ILE A 29 -14.32 -14.06 8.39
C ILE A 29 -13.01 -14.18 7.62
N LYS A 30 -12.03 -13.36 7.97
CA LYS A 30 -10.65 -13.51 7.53
C LYS A 30 -9.87 -14.16 8.66
N ASP A 31 -9.49 -15.42 8.50
CA ASP A 31 -8.82 -16.20 9.56
C ASP A 31 -7.38 -15.73 9.81
N TYR A 32 -6.67 -15.35 8.75
CA TYR A 32 -5.26 -14.96 8.77
C TYR A 32 -5.03 -13.58 8.15
N PRO A 33 -5.58 -12.50 8.73
CA PRO A 33 -5.39 -11.15 8.21
C PRO A 33 -3.93 -10.72 8.37
N GLN A 34 -3.38 -9.98 7.40
CA GLN A 34 -1.99 -9.49 7.43
C GLN A 34 -1.90 -7.96 7.55
N ASP A 35 -1.14 -7.50 8.52
CA ASP A 35 -0.78 -6.09 8.69
C ASP A 35 0.55 -5.79 7.96
N LEU A 36 0.75 -4.56 7.50
CA LEU A 36 2.02 -4.11 6.93
C LEU A 36 2.97 -3.66 8.05
N TYR A 37 4.19 -4.19 8.05
CA TYR A 37 5.26 -3.85 9.00
C TYR A 37 6.47 -3.25 8.30
N ILE A 38 7.24 -2.49 9.08
CA ILE A 38 8.59 -2.05 8.75
C ILE A 38 9.59 -2.70 9.69
N LEU A 39 10.67 -3.25 9.13
CA LEU A 39 11.86 -3.70 9.82
C LEU A 39 12.99 -2.71 9.51
N TYR A 40 13.56 -2.07 10.54
CA TYR A 40 14.76 -1.25 10.38
C TYR A 40 15.99 -2.16 10.41
N ASN A 41 16.77 -2.14 9.32
CA ASN A 41 17.85 -3.11 9.11
C ASN A 41 19.07 -2.84 10.02
N ASP A 42 19.23 -1.60 10.50
CA ASP A 42 20.29 -1.18 11.40
C ASP A 42 20.08 -1.65 12.85
N THR A 43 18.85 -1.58 13.35
CA THR A 43 18.49 -1.90 14.73
C THR A 43 17.83 -3.27 14.88
N GLY A 44 17.30 -3.84 13.79
CA GLY A 44 16.45 -5.02 13.81
C GLY A 44 15.05 -4.74 14.38
N GLN A 45 14.70 -3.48 14.68
CA GLN A 45 13.42 -3.13 15.27
C GLN A 45 12.29 -3.27 14.24
N THR A 46 11.18 -3.88 14.66
CA THR A 46 9.98 -4.03 13.83
C THR A 46 8.81 -3.24 14.39
N ASN A 47 8.17 -2.43 13.55
CA ASN A 47 6.99 -1.66 13.94
C ASN A 47 5.83 -1.89 12.95
N PRO A 48 4.57 -1.94 13.43
CA PRO A 48 3.41 -1.94 12.54
C PRO A 48 3.27 -0.58 11.86
N LEU A 49 3.00 -0.57 10.56
CA LEU A 49 2.75 0.65 9.77
C LEU A 49 1.27 0.81 9.45
N ILE A 50 0.68 -0.18 8.78
CA ILE A 50 -0.70 -0.14 8.31
C ILE A 50 -1.38 -1.40 8.81
N THR A 51 -2.26 -1.23 9.79
CA THR A 51 -2.95 -2.35 10.44
C THR A 51 -4.40 -2.44 10.03
N TYR A 52 -4.97 -3.63 10.17
CA TYR A 52 -6.39 -3.94 10.00
C TYR A 52 -7.31 -3.10 10.90
N ASP A 53 -6.81 -2.59 12.03
CA ASP A 53 -7.61 -1.79 12.96
C ASP A 53 -7.59 -0.30 12.61
N TRP A 54 -6.49 0.16 12.01
CA TRP A 54 -6.24 1.56 11.68
C TRP A 54 -6.70 1.92 10.26
N PHE A 55 -6.36 1.10 9.27
CA PHE A 55 -6.53 1.42 7.86
C PHE A 55 -7.99 1.61 7.43
N PRO A 56 -8.95 0.72 7.78
CA PRO A 56 -10.35 0.90 7.38
C PRO A 56 -10.95 2.18 7.96
N LYS A 57 -10.55 2.57 9.19
CA LYS A 57 -11.01 3.80 9.85
C LYS A 57 -10.50 5.03 9.10
N LYS A 58 -9.21 5.04 8.74
CA LYS A 58 -8.61 6.15 7.99
C LYS A 58 -9.17 6.29 6.59
N VAL A 59 -9.42 5.20 5.88
CA VAL A 59 -10.05 5.27 4.56
C VAL A 59 -11.48 5.84 4.66
N LYS A 60 -12.23 5.46 5.69
CA LYS A 60 -13.56 6.02 5.95
C LYS A 60 -13.52 7.52 6.22
N GLU A 61 -12.54 7.99 6.99
CA GLU A 61 -12.32 9.43 7.25
C GLU A 61 -11.99 10.22 5.96
N LEU A 62 -11.30 9.60 5.00
CA LEU A 62 -10.92 10.21 3.72
C LEU A 62 -12.07 10.31 2.69
N GLY A 63 -13.31 9.98 3.08
CA GLY A 63 -14.48 10.16 2.21
C GLY A 63 -14.57 9.11 1.10
N SER A 64 -14.45 7.82 1.47
CA SER A 64 -14.77 6.73 0.54
C SER A 64 -16.29 6.63 0.34
N ASN A 65 -16.76 6.73 -0.90
CA ASN A 65 -18.15 6.38 -1.28
C ASN A 65 -18.42 4.86 -1.18
N TYR A 66 -17.40 4.06 -0.86
CA TYR A 66 -17.50 2.62 -0.70
C TYR A 66 -17.91 2.30 0.75
N ASN A 67 -19.10 1.72 0.90
CA ASN A 67 -19.69 1.41 2.22
C ASN A 67 -19.13 0.13 2.87
N LEU A 68 -18.21 -0.57 2.22
CA LEU A 68 -17.56 -1.75 2.77
C LEU A 68 -16.18 -1.40 3.34
N PRO A 69 -15.74 -2.13 4.38
CA PRO A 69 -14.40 -2.00 4.88
C PRO A 69 -13.39 -2.39 3.79
N VAL A 70 -12.29 -1.64 3.72
CA VAL A 70 -11.13 -1.97 2.90
C VAL A 70 -9.94 -2.19 3.81
N PHE A 71 -9.11 -3.16 3.46
CA PHE A 71 -8.05 -3.67 4.30
C PHE A 71 -6.67 -3.49 3.65
N PRO A 72 -5.59 -3.58 4.45
CA PRO A 72 -4.24 -3.40 3.92
C PRO A 72 -3.92 -4.36 2.78
N GLU A 73 -4.45 -5.57 2.81
CA GLU A 73 -4.15 -6.63 1.85
C GLU A 73 -4.83 -6.45 0.49
N ASP A 74 -5.85 -5.59 0.42
CA ASP A 74 -6.59 -5.31 -0.81
C ASP A 74 -5.78 -4.46 -1.82
N TYR A 75 -4.55 -4.09 -1.45
CA TYR A 75 -3.70 -3.16 -2.18
C TYR A 75 -2.34 -3.76 -2.52
N ALA A 76 -1.82 -3.37 -3.68
CA ALA A 76 -0.42 -3.51 -4.06
C ALA A 76 0.36 -2.25 -3.67
N TYR A 77 1.51 -2.41 -3.03
CA TYR A 77 2.30 -1.33 -2.44
C TYR A 77 3.58 -1.09 -3.23
N TYR A 78 3.75 0.11 -3.74
CA TYR A 78 4.94 0.53 -4.50
C TYR A 78 5.71 1.58 -3.70
N LEU A 79 6.93 1.25 -3.29
CA LEU A 79 7.84 2.20 -2.66
C LEU A 79 8.56 3.02 -3.72
N LEU A 80 8.36 4.35 -3.69
CA LEU A 80 9.06 5.25 -4.59
C LEU A 80 10.52 5.42 -4.18
N SER A 81 11.34 5.93 -5.12
CA SER A 81 12.79 6.11 -4.93
C SER A 81 13.18 7.09 -3.81
N ASP A 82 12.22 7.83 -3.25
CA ASP A 82 12.44 8.73 -2.12
C ASP A 82 12.51 8.01 -0.76
N ASN A 83 12.26 6.68 -0.73
CA ASN A 83 12.19 5.83 0.46
C ASN A 83 11.19 6.30 1.52
N LYS A 84 10.21 7.11 1.13
CA LYS A 84 9.23 7.72 2.05
C LYS A 84 7.80 7.53 1.56
N THR A 85 7.60 7.51 0.25
CA THR A 85 6.27 7.48 -0.34
C THR A 85 5.91 6.05 -0.76
N LEU A 86 4.80 5.55 -0.23
CA LEU A 86 4.13 4.33 -0.70
C LEU A 86 2.92 4.71 -1.55
N ILE A 87 2.91 4.23 -2.79
CA ILE A 87 1.74 4.26 -3.66
C ILE A 87 0.98 2.94 -3.48
N MET A 88 -0.28 3.03 -3.10
CA MET A 88 -1.17 1.91 -2.84
C MET A 88 -2.20 1.84 -3.96
N ILE A 89 -2.11 0.81 -4.78
CA ILE A 89 -3.04 0.58 -5.88
C ILE A 89 -3.96 -0.56 -5.52
N SER A 90 -5.26 -0.33 -5.67
CA SER A 90 -6.25 -1.36 -5.38
C SER A 90 -6.04 -2.59 -6.27
N GLY A 91 -5.93 -3.77 -5.66
CA GLY A 91 -5.98 -5.05 -6.35
C GLY A 91 -7.41 -5.54 -6.62
N ILE A 92 -8.41 -4.92 -5.97
CA ILE A 92 -9.82 -5.32 -6.08
C ILE A 92 -10.56 -4.33 -6.98
N LYS A 93 -11.17 -4.82 -8.07
CA LYS A 93 -11.85 -3.99 -9.08
C LYS A 93 -13.01 -3.14 -8.53
N SER A 94 -13.71 -3.60 -7.49
CA SER A 94 -14.81 -2.86 -6.86
C SER A 94 -14.30 -1.61 -6.11
N ILE A 95 -13.06 -1.64 -5.63
CA ILE A 95 -12.44 -0.54 -4.90
C ILE A 95 -11.68 0.36 -5.90
N ARG A 96 -12.32 1.47 -6.29
CA ARG A 96 -11.75 2.42 -7.28
C ARG A 96 -10.81 3.48 -6.70
N SER A 97 -10.59 3.48 -5.38
CA SER A 97 -9.75 4.47 -4.72
C SER A 97 -8.35 3.93 -4.48
N ASN A 98 -7.36 4.62 -5.03
CA ASN A 98 -5.94 4.42 -4.74
C ASN A 98 -5.48 5.39 -3.65
N PHE A 99 -4.44 5.03 -2.92
CA PHE A 99 -3.93 5.83 -1.80
C PHE A 99 -2.44 6.10 -1.89
N LYS A 100 -2.03 7.22 -1.30
CA LYS A 100 -0.64 7.59 -1.06
C LYS A 100 -0.42 7.58 0.44
N PHE A 101 0.63 6.89 0.88
CA PHE A 101 1.02 6.85 2.28
C PHE A 101 2.45 7.37 2.45
N ASN A 102 2.65 8.29 3.39
CA ASN A 102 3.97 8.80 3.75
C ASN A 102 4.48 8.10 5.02
N LEU A 103 5.58 7.35 4.89
CA LEU A 103 6.21 6.57 5.95
C LEU A 103 6.75 7.42 7.11
N LYS A 104 7.11 8.69 6.86
CA LYS A 104 7.71 9.57 7.87
C LYS A 104 6.65 10.14 8.81
N ASP A 105 5.55 10.59 8.24
CA ASP A 105 4.51 11.33 8.98
C ASP A 105 3.24 10.48 9.21
N ASN A 106 3.24 9.22 8.77
CA ASN A 106 2.11 8.29 8.82
C ASN A 106 0.82 8.86 8.21
N LYS A 107 0.96 9.67 7.16
CA LYS A 107 -0.15 10.36 6.51
C LYS A 107 -0.67 9.54 5.34
N LEU A 108 -1.97 9.23 5.36
CA LEU A 108 -2.70 8.60 4.26
C LEU A 108 -3.52 9.65 3.50
N GLU A 109 -3.39 9.66 2.19
CA GLU A 109 -4.11 10.57 1.30
C GLU A 109 -4.69 9.80 0.12
N LYS A 110 -5.84 10.24 -0.39
CA LYS A 110 -6.41 9.67 -1.61
C LYS A 110 -5.60 10.15 -2.81
N LEU A 111 -5.22 9.22 -3.69
CA LEU A 111 -4.60 9.58 -4.96
C LEU A 111 -5.69 10.05 -5.94
N PRO A 112 -5.55 11.24 -6.56
CA PRO A 112 -6.46 11.66 -7.63
C PRO A 112 -6.41 10.68 -8.82
N MET A 113 -7.54 10.57 -9.53
CA MET A 113 -7.66 9.68 -10.70
C MET A 113 -6.82 10.18 -11.89
N ASP A 114 -6.60 11.50 -12.00
CA ASP A 114 -5.81 12.15 -13.07
C ASP A 114 -4.31 12.24 -12.75
N ASN A 115 -3.75 11.23 -12.06
CA ASN A 115 -2.30 11.21 -11.80
C ASN A 115 -1.52 10.63 -12.97
N ASP A 116 -0.30 11.13 -13.17
CA ASP A 116 0.64 10.70 -14.24
C ASP A 116 1.15 9.25 -14.11
N TYR A 117 0.81 8.54 -13.03
CA TYR A 117 1.24 7.15 -12.82
C TYR A 117 0.57 6.21 -13.83
N LYS A 118 1.32 5.82 -14.87
CA LYS A 118 0.87 4.80 -15.82
C LYS A 118 1.09 3.42 -15.22
N LEU A 119 0.00 2.83 -14.73
CA LEU A 119 -0.05 1.41 -14.34
C LEU A 119 -0.02 0.55 -15.59
N TYR A 120 1.10 -0.14 -15.83
CA TYR A 120 1.19 -1.05 -16.96
C TYR A 120 0.59 -2.41 -16.61
N ILE A 121 -0.11 -2.96 -17.60
CA ILE A 121 -0.69 -4.31 -17.62
C ILE A 121 0.40 -5.32 -17.22
N SER A 122 0.48 -5.68 -15.93
CA SER A 122 0.94 -6.97 -15.37
C SER A 122 1.77 -6.94 -14.06
N SER A 123 2.18 -5.80 -13.48
CA SER A 123 2.71 -5.78 -12.08
C SER A 123 3.46 -4.51 -11.70
N LEU A 124 4.01 -3.75 -12.66
CA LEU A 124 4.99 -2.71 -12.36
C LEU A 124 4.41 -1.30 -12.46
N LEU A 125 4.73 -0.45 -11.48
CA LEU A 125 4.46 0.98 -11.55
C LEU A 125 5.61 1.65 -12.30
N LYS A 126 5.30 2.34 -13.39
CA LYS A 126 6.26 3.13 -14.17
C LYS A 126 6.07 4.60 -13.83
N ASP A 127 7.14 5.22 -13.37
CA ASP A 127 7.20 6.66 -13.12
C ASP A 127 8.30 7.25 -13.99
N CYS A 128 7.98 8.25 -14.80
CA CYS A 128 8.95 8.86 -15.71
C CYS A 128 8.89 10.37 -15.64
N GLY A 129 10.04 11.00 -15.51
CA GLY A 129 10.12 12.44 -15.48
C GLY A 129 11.55 12.94 -15.42
N TYR A 130 11.65 14.26 -15.33
CA TYR A 130 12.86 14.95 -14.95
C TYR A 130 12.81 15.13 -13.44
N LYS A 131 13.84 14.67 -12.73
CA LYS A 131 13.90 14.86 -11.27
C LYS A 131 14.20 16.33 -10.92
N ASP A 132 15.06 16.97 -11.70
CA ASP A 132 15.39 18.40 -11.62
C ASP A 132 15.58 19.01 -13.04
N ILE A 133 15.63 20.35 -13.15
CA ILE A 133 15.79 21.08 -14.45
C ILE A 133 17.05 20.63 -15.22
N SER A 134 18.11 20.26 -14.50
CA SER A 134 19.38 19.81 -15.07
C SER A 134 19.43 18.31 -15.35
N ASP A 135 18.42 17.54 -14.93
CA ASP A 135 18.43 16.10 -15.07
C ASP A 135 18.01 15.64 -16.46
N THR A 136 18.43 14.43 -16.81
CA THR A 136 17.93 13.73 -18.00
C THR A 136 16.62 13.03 -17.68
N TYR A 137 15.75 12.90 -18.69
CA TYR A 137 14.50 12.17 -18.56
C TYR A 137 14.80 10.72 -18.16
N LYS A 138 14.28 10.29 -17.01
CA LYS A 138 14.47 8.93 -16.49
C LYS A 138 13.13 8.27 -16.23
N CYS A 139 13.11 6.95 -16.42
CA CYS A 139 11.96 6.11 -16.12
C CYS A 139 12.37 5.08 -15.05
N SER A 140 11.65 5.08 -13.93
CA SER A 140 11.79 4.11 -12.86
C SER A 140 10.66 3.10 -12.94
N TYR A 141 10.98 1.83 -12.68
CA TYR A 141 10.01 0.74 -12.60
C TYR A 141 10.03 0.17 -11.18
N TYR A 142 8.87 0.13 -10.53
CA TYR A 142 8.74 -0.33 -9.15
C TYR A 142 7.98 -1.64 -9.11
N LYS A 143 8.57 -2.64 -8.44
CA LYS A 143 7.92 -3.90 -8.13
C LYS A 143 7.05 -3.74 -6.88
N PRO A 144 5.81 -4.23 -6.88
CA PRO A 144 4.94 -4.11 -5.73
C PRO A 144 5.28 -5.12 -4.65
N LEU A 145 5.01 -4.74 -3.42
CA LEU A 145 4.74 -5.66 -2.31
C LEU A 145 3.23 -5.95 -2.30
N ILE A 146 2.89 -7.24 -2.28
CA ILE A 146 1.51 -7.73 -2.31
C ILE A 146 1.37 -8.74 -1.16
N SER A 147 0.22 -8.75 -0.51
CA SER A 147 -0.10 -9.78 0.49
C SER A 147 -0.28 -11.14 -0.19
N GLU A 148 0.13 -12.20 0.51
CA GLU A 148 -0.09 -13.58 0.05
C GLU A 148 -1.58 -13.90 -0.12
N ASN A 149 -2.43 -13.27 0.68
CA ASN A 149 -3.88 -13.43 0.63
C ASN A 149 -4.54 -12.80 -0.61
N LEU A 150 -3.83 -11.95 -1.37
CA LEU A 150 -4.35 -11.34 -2.60
C LEU A 150 -4.05 -12.20 -3.84
N ILE A 151 -3.12 -13.15 -3.73
CA ILE A 151 -2.66 -13.99 -4.83
C ILE A 151 -3.48 -15.30 -4.92
N ASN A 152 -4.11 -15.71 -3.82
CA ASN A 152 -4.88 -16.96 -3.69
C ASN A 152 -6.37 -16.79 -3.96
#